data_AF-A0A382Z995-F1
#
_entry.id   AF-A0A382Z995-F1
#
_cell.length_a   1.000
_cell.length_b   1.000
_cell.length_c   1.000
_cell.angle_alpha   90.00
_cell.angle_beta   90.00
_cell.angle_gamma   90.00
#
_symmetry.space_group_name_H-M   'P 1'
#
loop_
_entity.id
_entity.type
_entity.pdbx_description
1 polymer ?
#
loop_
_entity_poly.entity_id
_entity_poly.type
_entity_poly.pdbx_seq_one_letter_code
_entity_poly.pdbx_strand_id
1 'polypeptide(L)'
;MSHGNTSQHKNKPGTLIGTLTKGLLPVFLIALTLIVLVRSGITDFLESGFPPVEELTYQRVAFPATGAIQVHLVNGGPEPVTIAQVIIDDAFWEYRASPSVSVERLGKAILDIPYPWVEGDPLNISVVSSTGLTFDHQVEVATLSPEVNATYLGIFTVLGIFVGVIPIFLGFLWLPFLAGITRDWQDCFLSFTIGLLMFLGIDATQETIGLTRQVASAFQGIAVMTLGVVVMYL
;
A
#
# COMPACT_ATOMS: atom_id res chain seq x y z
N MET A 1 -81.06 -6.89 -10.56
CA MET A 1 -80.13 -5.76 -10.59
C MET A 1 -79.51 -5.62 -9.20
N SER A 2 -78.19 -5.81 -9.15
CA SER A 2 -77.19 -5.31 -8.18
C SER A 2 -77.20 -5.65 -6.68
N HIS A 3 -75.95 -5.82 -6.21
CA HIS A 3 -75.38 -5.85 -4.85
C HIS A 3 -75.59 -7.12 -4.01
N GLY A 4 -74.57 -7.71 -3.39
CA GLY A 4 -73.20 -7.26 -3.20
C GLY A 4 -72.31 -8.34 -2.56
N ASN A 5 -71.03 -8.23 -2.87
CA ASN A 5 -69.90 -9.02 -2.39
C ASN A 5 -69.61 -8.76 -0.90
N THR A 6 -69.30 -9.79 -0.12
CA THR A 6 -68.56 -9.64 1.15
C THR A 6 -67.86 -10.94 1.54
N SER A 7 -66.83 -11.32 0.78
CA SER A 7 -65.83 -12.29 1.24
C SER A 7 -64.89 -11.61 2.24
N GLN A 8 -65.18 -11.84 3.52
CA GLN A 8 -64.31 -11.55 4.66
C GLN A 8 -62.95 -12.27 4.49
N HIS A 9 -61.90 -11.52 4.17
CA HIS A 9 -60.52 -12.02 4.16
C HIS A 9 -60.03 -12.12 5.62
N LYS A 10 -60.28 -13.29 6.24
CA LYS A 10 -59.78 -13.63 7.57
C LYS A 10 -58.26 -13.80 7.51
N ASN A 11 -57.51 -12.73 7.81
CA ASN A 11 -56.07 -12.79 8.02
C ASN A 11 -55.77 -13.80 9.14
N LYS A 12 -55.21 -14.97 8.78
CA LYS A 12 -54.73 -15.96 9.74
C LYS A 12 -53.44 -15.44 10.38
N PRO A 13 -53.38 -15.20 11.71
CA PRO A 13 -52.17 -14.77 12.40
C PRO A 13 -51.24 -15.96 12.70
N GLY A 14 -51.10 -16.89 11.74
CA GLY A 14 -50.32 -18.13 11.90
C GLY A 14 -49.04 -18.20 11.07
N THR A 15 -48.86 -17.27 10.11
CA THR A 15 -47.77 -17.37 9.11
C THR A 15 -46.51 -16.59 9.50
N LEU A 16 -46.63 -15.59 10.39
CA LEU A 16 -45.51 -14.78 10.85
C LEU A 16 -44.58 -15.56 11.78
N ILE A 17 -45.13 -16.34 12.72
CA ILE A 17 -44.33 -17.16 13.65
C ILE A 17 -43.58 -18.25 12.87
N GLY A 18 -44.22 -18.92 11.91
CA GLY A 18 -43.56 -19.94 11.08
C GLY A 18 -42.47 -19.38 10.16
N THR A 19 -42.54 -18.11 9.78
CA THR A 19 -41.50 -17.44 8.96
C THR A 19 -40.36 -16.93 9.84
N LEU A 20 -40.66 -16.39 11.03
CA LEU A 20 -39.66 -16.00 12.01
C LEU A 20 -38.83 -17.20 12.48
N THR A 21 -39.47 -18.34 12.76
CA THR A 21 -38.77 -19.57 13.16
C THR A 21 -37.87 -20.09 12.04
N LYS A 22 -38.27 -19.97 10.76
CA LYS A 22 -37.42 -20.34 9.62
C LYS A 22 -36.24 -19.39 9.41
N GLY A 23 -36.36 -18.12 9.81
CA GLY A 23 -35.25 -17.16 9.80
C GLY A 23 -34.33 -17.27 11.02
N LEU A 24 -34.86 -17.64 12.18
CA LEU A 24 -34.10 -17.76 13.42
C LEU A 24 -33.35 -19.10 13.53
N LEU A 25 -33.86 -20.16 12.90
CA LEU A 25 -33.22 -21.47 12.85
C LEU A 25 -31.79 -21.44 12.27
N PRO A 26 -31.52 -20.83 11.09
CA PRO A 26 -30.14 -20.76 10.58
C PRO A 26 -29.24 -19.90 11.48
N VAL A 27 -29.75 -18.81 12.05
CA VAL A 27 -28.97 -17.97 12.99
C VAL A 27 -28.62 -18.75 14.26
N PHE A 28 -29.57 -19.50 14.81
CA PHE A 28 -29.34 -20.36 15.96
C PHE A 28 -28.35 -21.49 15.64
N LEU A 29 -28.45 -22.13 14.48
CA LEU A 29 -27.50 -23.14 14.04
C LEU A 29 -26.09 -22.58 13.83
N ILE A 30 -25.96 -21.36 13.27
CA ILE A 30 -24.68 -20.67 13.16
C ILE A 30 -24.11 -20.38 14.55
N ALA A 31 -24.92 -19.81 15.46
CA ALA A 31 -24.49 -19.52 16.83
C ALA A 31 -24.07 -20.80 17.58
N LEU A 32 -24.84 -21.88 17.45
CA LEU A 32 -24.52 -23.18 18.05
C LEU A 32 -23.20 -23.74 17.49
N THR A 33 -23.01 -23.67 16.17
CA THR A 33 -21.77 -24.13 15.51
C THR A 33 -20.57 -23.31 15.98
N LEU A 34 -20.69 -21.99 16.09
CA LEU A 34 -19.64 -21.12 16.61
C LEU A 34 -19.31 -21.44 18.08
N ILE A 35 -20.31 -21.68 18.92
CA ILE A 35 -20.09 -22.07 20.33
C ILE A 35 -19.37 -23.40 20.43
N VAL A 36 -19.76 -24.40 19.63
CA VAL A 36 -19.09 -25.71 19.58
C VAL A 36 -17.65 -25.55 19.08
N LEU A 37 -17.43 -24.76 18.04
CA LEU A 37 -16.11 -24.50 17.47
C LEU A 37 -15.17 -23.88 18.52
N VAL A 38 -15.58 -22.80 19.19
CA VAL A 38 -14.79 -22.13 20.23
C VAL A 38 -14.55 -23.04 21.43
N ARG A 39 -15.54 -23.84 21.86
CA ARG A 39 -15.36 -24.76 22.99
C ARG A 39 -14.53 -26.00 22.68
N SER A 40 -14.44 -26.40 21.42
CA SER A 40 -13.68 -27.58 21.00
C SER A 40 -12.17 -27.35 20.95
N GLY A 41 -11.70 -26.10 21.11
CA GLY A 41 -10.27 -25.76 21.04
C GLY A 41 -9.65 -25.96 19.65
N ILE A 42 -10.47 -26.19 18.62
CA ILE A 42 -10.03 -26.32 17.22
C ILE A 42 -9.36 -25.02 16.76
N THR A 43 -9.80 -23.86 17.26
CA THR A 43 -9.18 -22.55 17.02
C THR A 43 -7.73 -22.53 17.49
N ASP A 44 -7.48 -22.98 18.71
CA ASP A 44 -6.17 -22.92 19.36
C ASP A 44 -5.20 -23.95 18.71
N PHE A 45 -5.72 -25.10 18.26
CA PHE A 45 -4.97 -26.08 17.47
C PHE A 45 -4.60 -25.56 16.08
N LEU A 46 -5.49 -24.79 15.42
CA LEU A 46 -5.19 -24.15 14.15
C LEU A 46 -4.17 -23.02 14.31
N GLU A 47 -4.23 -22.24 15.40
CA GLU A 47 -3.24 -21.18 15.69
C GLU A 47 -1.86 -21.76 16.03
N SER A 48 -1.78 -22.88 16.75
CA SER A 48 -0.50 -23.50 17.14
C SER A 48 0.15 -24.38 16.06
N GLY A 49 -0.60 -24.75 15.02
CA GLY A 49 -0.15 -25.68 13.98
C GLY A 49 0.60 -25.03 12.81
N PHE A 50 0.55 -23.72 12.67
CA PHE A 50 1.23 -22.98 11.60
C PHE A 50 2.28 -22.04 12.19
N PRO A 51 3.48 -21.96 11.58
CA PRO A 51 4.43 -20.93 11.96
C PRO A 51 3.77 -19.55 11.80
N PRO A 52 4.09 -18.60 12.69
CA PRO A 52 3.54 -17.25 12.64
C PRO A 52 3.82 -16.64 11.26
N VAL A 53 2.80 -16.01 10.67
CA VAL A 53 2.93 -15.36 9.36
C VAL A 53 3.54 -13.98 9.57
N GLU A 54 4.87 -13.94 9.62
CA GLU A 54 5.64 -12.71 9.79
C GLU A 54 5.98 -12.08 8.44
N GLU A 55 5.71 -10.77 8.30
CA GLU A 55 6.08 -10.02 7.11
C GLU A 55 6.57 -8.62 7.52
N LEU A 56 7.87 -8.37 7.31
CA LEU A 56 8.46 -7.04 7.43
C LEU A 56 8.84 -6.52 6.04
N THR A 57 8.31 -5.34 5.71
CA THR A 57 8.61 -4.66 4.47
C THR A 57 9.48 -3.45 4.73
N TYR A 58 10.58 -3.34 3.98
CA TYR A 58 11.43 -2.16 3.97
C TYR A 58 10.71 -1.01 3.26
N GLN A 59 10.42 0.05 4.00
CA GLN A 59 9.81 1.26 3.44
C GLN A 59 10.84 2.25 2.91
N ARG A 60 11.95 2.39 3.63
CA ARG A 60 13.01 3.35 3.32
C ARG A 60 14.28 2.98 4.08
N VAL A 61 15.43 3.07 3.41
CA VAL A 61 16.73 3.13 4.07
C VAL A 61 17.27 4.54 3.90
N ALA A 62 17.61 5.18 5.01
CA ALA A 62 18.14 6.54 5.05
C ALA A 62 19.54 6.54 5.67
N PHE A 63 20.36 7.47 5.23
CA PHE A 63 21.73 7.68 5.69
C PHE A 63 21.80 9.11 6.23
N PRO A 64 21.32 9.37 7.45
CA PRO A 64 21.19 10.72 8.00
C PRO A 64 22.55 11.38 8.26
N ALA A 65 23.57 10.60 8.60
CA ALA A 65 24.91 11.09 8.87
C ALA A 65 25.94 10.04 8.46
N THR A 66 27.19 10.47 8.30
CA THR A 66 28.33 9.56 8.14
C THR A 66 28.39 8.62 9.33
N GLY A 67 28.40 7.31 9.09
CA GLY A 67 28.44 6.32 10.15
C GLY A 67 27.09 5.94 10.77
N ALA A 68 25.98 6.42 10.21
CA ALA A 68 24.64 6.07 10.67
C ALA A 68 23.75 5.61 9.51
N ILE A 69 23.07 4.49 9.71
CA ILE A 69 22.02 3.97 8.83
C ILE A 69 20.72 3.95 9.62
N GLN A 70 19.63 4.38 8.98
CA GLN A 70 18.29 4.34 9.51
C GLN A 70 17.38 3.53 8.60
N VAL A 71 16.92 2.38 9.08
CA VAL A 71 16.03 1.48 8.33
C VAL A 71 14.61 1.64 8.81
N HIS A 72 13.70 1.99 7.91
CA HIS A 72 12.27 2.12 8.17
C HIS A 72 11.56 0.86 7.72
N LEU A 73 10.95 0.17 8.67
CA LEU A 73 10.23 -1.09 8.47
C LEU A 73 8.75 -0.89 8.77
N VAL A 74 7.91 -1.63 8.04
CA VAL A 74 6.49 -1.81 8.35
C VAL A 74 6.13 -3.28 8.41
N ASN A 75 5.32 -3.65 9.39
CA ASN A 75 4.73 -4.97 9.46
C ASN A 75 3.50 -5.08 8.53
N GLY A 76 3.66 -5.86 7.46
CA GLY A 76 2.58 -6.22 6.53
C GLY A 76 1.78 -7.45 6.96
N GLY A 77 2.28 -8.22 7.92
CA GLY A 77 1.70 -9.48 8.37
C GLY A 77 0.48 -9.32 9.27
N PRO A 78 -0.31 -10.39 9.45
CA PRO A 78 -1.41 -10.42 10.40
C PRO A 78 -0.94 -10.40 11.87
N GLU A 79 0.27 -10.89 12.15
CA GLU A 79 0.82 -11.07 13.50
C GLU A 79 1.96 -10.10 13.81
N PRO A 80 2.20 -9.76 15.08
CA PRO A 80 3.32 -8.90 15.47
C PRO A 80 4.66 -9.59 15.20
N VAL A 81 5.63 -8.84 14.65
CA VAL A 81 6.97 -9.36 14.38
C VAL A 81 7.96 -8.75 15.36
N THR A 82 8.72 -9.58 16.08
CA THR A 82 9.78 -9.11 16.98
C THR A 82 11.13 -9.22 16.29
N ILE A 83 11.83 -8.09 16.18
CA ILE A 83 13.16 -8.02 15.58
C ILE A 83 14.19 -8.57 16.57
N ALA A 84 15.01 -9.54 16.16
CA ALA A 84 16.03 -10.13 17.03
C ALA A 84 17.41 -9.54 16.75
N GLN A 85 17.80 -9.49 15.47
CA GLN A 85 19.16 -9.14 15.05
C GLN A 85 19.14 -8.42 13.70
N VAL A 86 20.17 -7.61 13.48
CA VAL A 86 20.44 -6.93 12.21
C VAL A 86 21.80 -7.38 11.72
N ILE A 87 21.87 -7.68 10.43
CA ILE A 87 23.08 -8.08 9.71
C ILE A 87 23.33 -7.04 8.63
N ILE A 88 24.56 -6.54 8.54
CA ILE A 88 25.03 -5.69 7.44
C ILE A 88 26.25 -6.37 6.85
N ASP A 89 26.22 -6.64 5.54
CA ASP A 89 27.31 -7.29 4.79
C ASP A 89 27.82 -8.56 5.51
N ASP A 90 26.89 -9.46 5.85
CA ASP A 90 27.14 -10.73 6.55
C ASP A 90 27.70 -10.62 7.98
N ALA A 91 27.69 -9.43 8.59
CA ALA A 91 28.13 -9.20 9.96
C ALA A 91 27.00 -8.71 10.87
N PHE A 92 26.92 -9.25 12.09
CA PHE A 92 25.97 -8.80 13.11
C PHE A 92 26.34 -7.41 13.64
N TRP A 93 25.34 -6.54 13.74
CA TRP A 93 25.50 -5.19 14.26
C TRP A 93 24.49 -4.86 15.37
N GLU A 94 24.92 -4.01 16.29
CA GLU A 94 24.01 -3.43 17.28
C GLU A 94 23.04 -2.47 16.60
N TYR A 95 21.80 -2.43 17.08
CA TYR A 95 20.77 -1.54 16.58
C TYR A 95 19.94 -0.97 17.73
N ARG A 96 19.29 0.16 17.48
CA ARG A 96 18.27 0.73 18.34
C ARG A 96 16.96 0.81 17.59
N ALA A 97 15.94 0.12 18.08
CA ALA A 97 14.60 0.18 17.51
C ALA A 97 13.74 1.24 18.20
N SER A 98 13.03 2.05 17.41
CA SER A 98 12.03 3.00 17.87
C SER A 98 10.72 2.81 17.08
N PRO A 99 9.53 2.80 17.70
CA PRO A 99 9.25 2.95 19.13
C PRO A 99 9.50 1.68 19.96
N SER A 100 9.52 0.50 19.34
CA SER A 100 9.70 -0.79 20.00
C SER A 100 10.36 -1.80 19.05
N VAL A 101 10.95 -2.85 19.63
CA VAL A 101 11.54 -3.99 18.89
C VAL A 101 10.47 -4.94 18.34
N SER A 102 9.33 -5.02 19.03
CA SER A 102 8.11 -5.68 18.52
C SER A 102 7.32 -4.71 17.66
N VAL A 103 7.02 -5.11 16.43
CA VAL A 103 6.28 -4.33 15.44
C VAL A 103 4.90 -4.95 15.28
N GLU A 104 3.89 -4.30 15.86
CA GLU A 104 2.48 -4.68 15.70
C GLU A 104 2.06 -4.65 14.23
N ARG A 105 0.94 -5.32 13.89
CA ARG A 105 0.36 -5.27 12.55
C ARG A 105 0.14 -3.82 12.08
N LEU A 106 0.57 -3.49 10.86
CA LEU A 106 0.60 -2.11 10.31
C LEU A 106 1.46 -1.12 11.11
N GLY A 107 2.18 -1.60 12.12
CA GLY A 107 3.11 -0.83 12.92
C GLY A 107 4.36 -0.48 12.12
N LYS A 108 5.00 0.61 12.56
CA LYS A 108 6.26 1.11 11.99
C LYS A 108 7.37 0.89 13.00
N ALA A 109 8.54 0.50 12.53
CA ALA A 109 9.76 0.48 13.31
C ALA A 109 10.90 1.17 12.55
N ILE A 110 11.68 1.94 13.29
CA ILE A 110 12.86 2.64 12.81
C ILE A 110 14.04 2.01 13.52
N LEU A 111 14.96 1.42 12.76
CA LEU A 111 16.21 0.86 13.26
C LEU A 111 17.35 1.83 13.00
N ASP A 112 17.91 2.39 14.06
CA ASP A 112 19.13 3.19 14.01
C ASP A 112 20.34 2.27 14.23
N ILE A 113 21.23 2.21 13.23
CA ILE A 113 22.38 1.32 13.21
C ILE A 113 23.66 2.15 13.00
N PRO A 114 24.59 2.17 13.96
CA PRO A 114 25.85 2.90 13.84
C PRO A 114 26.83 2.12 12.95
N TYR A 115 26.70 2.26 11.63
CA TYR A 115 27.54 1.59 10.64
C TYR A 115 28.36 2.58 9.80
N PRO A 116 29.71 2.46 9.73
CA PRO A 116 30.60 3.34 8.98
C PRO A 116 30.55 3.09 7.46
N TRP A 117 29.39 3.36 6.86
CA TRP A 117 29.19 3.23 5.41
C TRP A 117 30.08 4.18 4.61
N VAL A 118 30.39 3.77 3.38
CA VAL A 118 31.16 4.54 2.39
C VAL A 118 30.21 4.97 1.27
N GLU A 119 30.34 6.22 0.85
CA GLU A 119 29.51 6.76 -0.23
C GLU A 119 29.80 6.05 -1.56
N GLY A 120 28.75 5.63 -2.24
CA GLY A 120 28.84 4.90 -3.51
C GLY A 120 28.85 3.39 -3.37
N ASP A 121 29.09 2.85 -2.17
CA ASP A 121 29.19 1.40 -1.97
C ASP A 121 27.80 0.74 -1.83
N PRO A 122 27.60 -0.46 -2.40
CA PRO A 122 26.41 -1.25 -2.17
C PRO A 122 26.43 -1.85 -0.75
N LEU A 123 25.25 -1.99 -0.15
CA LEU A 123 25.09 -2.55 1.20
C LEU A 123 23.97 -3.58 1.19
N ASN A 124 24.20 -4.74 1.79
CA ASN A 124 23.14 -5.72 2.04
C ASN A 124 22.73 -5.66 3.51
N ILE A 125 21.47 -5.30 3.77
CA ILE A 125 20.91 -5.17 5.12
C ILE A 125 19.90 -6.30 5.30
N SER A 126 20.13 -7.16 6.28
CA SER A 126 19.22 -8.24 6.63
C SER A 126 18.71 -8.07 8.06
N VAL A 127 17.40 -8.14 8.25
CA VAL A 127 16.77 -8.13 9.56
C VAL A 127 16.24 -9.52 9.85
N VAL A 128 16.56 -10.07 11.01
CA VAL A 128 16.09 -11.40 11.41
C VAL A 128 15.14 -11.27 12.59
N SER A 129 13.99 -11.94 12.51
CA SER A 129 12.99 -11.97 13.57
C SER A 129 13.35 -12.96 14.68
N SER A 130 12.62 -12.91 15.80
CA SER A 130 12.77 -13.86 16.92
C SER A 130 12.44 -15.31 16.55
N THR A 131 11.72 -15.53 15.45
CA THR A 131 11.41 -16.87 14.93
C THR A 131 12.51 -17.41 14.00
N GLY A 132 13.48 -16.56 13.65
CA GLY A 132 14.57 -16.88 12.74
C GLY A 132 14.29 -16.55 11.27
N LEU A 133 13.16 -15.91 10.95
CA LEU A 133 12.86 -15.46 9.59
C LEU A 133 13.75 -14.27 9.23
N THR A 134 14.40 -14.33 8.07
CA THR A 134 15.31 -13.28 7.59
C THR A 134 14.66 -12.48 6.45
N PHE A 135 14.75 -11.15 6.57
CA PHE A 135 14.24 -10.19 5.60
C PHE A 135 15.42 -9.40 5.02
N ASP A 136 15.75 -9.64 3.76
CA ASP A 136 16.89 -9.02 3.09
C ASP A 136 16.49 -7.79 2.27
N HIS A 137 17.35 -6.77 2.26
CA HIS A 137 17.21 -5.60 1.41
C HIS A 137 18.57 -5.08 0.97
N GLN A 138 18.75 -4.95 -0.34
CA GLN A 138 19.96 -4.42 -0.94
C GLN A 138 19.79 -2.94 -1.26
N VAL A 139 20.71 -2.13 -0.74
CA VAL A 139 20.90 -0.74 -1.16
C VAL A 139 21.99 -0.75 -2.21
N GLU A 140 21.65 -0.41 -3.46
CA GLU A 140 22.60 -0.42 -4.58
C GLU A 140 23.73 0.61 -4.41
N VAL A 141 23.39 1.79 -3.87
CA VAL A 141 24.34 2.90 -3.70
C VAL A 141 24.02 3.65 -2.42
N ALA A 142 24.91 3.56 -1.43
CA ALA A 142 24.81 4.36 -0.20
C ALA A 142 25.13 5.83 -0.49
N THR A 143 24.19 6.72 -0.21
CA THR A 143 24.37 8.18 -0.38
C THR A 143 23.76 8.92 0.79
N LEU A 144 24.37 10.04 1.18
CA LEU A 144 23.87 10.86 2.28
C LEU A 144 22.44 11.30 1.97
N SER A 145 21.53 11.03 2.91
CA SER A 145 20.13 11.40 2.73
C SER A 145 19.99 12.92 2.72
N PRO A 146 19.26 13.50 1.75
CA PRO A 146 19.05 14.93 1.70
C PRO A 146 18.36 15.45 2.96
N GLU A 147 18.95 16.46 3.60
CA GLU A 147 18.31 17.19 4.69
C GLU A 147 17.46 18.34 4.16
N VAL A 148 16.37 18.66 4.88
CA VAL A 148 15.53 19.79 4.55
C VAL A 148 16.32 21.09 4.76
N ASN A 149 16.79 21.68 3.66
CA ASN A 149 17.56 22.92 3.66
C ASN A 149 16.81 23.99 2.84
N ALA A 150 16.76 25.23 3.33
CA ALA A 150 16.15 26.35 2.61
C ALA A 150 16.79 26.57 1.22
N THR A 151 18.09 26.34 1.09
CA THR A 151 18.80 26.39 -0.20
C THR A 151 18.30 25.29 -1.14
N TYR A 152 18.19 24.05 -0.66
CA TYR A 152 17.64 22.96 -1.47
C TYR A 152 16.19 23.24 -1.86
N LEU A 153 15.35 23.73 -0.94
CA LEU A 153 13.98 24.13 -1.23
C LEU A 153 13.93 25.20 -2.34
N GLY A 154 14.80 26.21 -2.27
CA GLY A 154 14.92 27.22 -3.34
C GLY A 154 15.30 26.61 -4.69
N ILE A 155 16.31 25.74 -4.72
CA ILE A 155 16.74 25.04 -5.95
C ILE A 155 15.62 24.16 -6.50
N PHE A 156 14.97 23.34 -5.66
CA PHE A 156 13.84 22.50 -6.08
C PHE A 156 12.63 23.31 -6.53
N THR A 157 12.41 24.50 -5.95
CA THR A 157 11.36 25.43 -6.40
C THR A 157 11.67 25.94 -7.80
N VAL A 158 12.91 26.38 -8.05
CA VAL A 158 13.36 26.81 -9.37
C VAL A 158 13.26 25.64 -10.37
N LEU A 159 13.71 24.45 -9.99
CA LEU A 159 13.60 23.24 -10.81
C LEU A 159 12.14 22.91 -11.13
N GLY A 160 11.25 23.01 -10.15
CA GLY A 160 9.80 22.83 -10.33
C GLY A 160 9.20 23.85 -11.30
N ILE A 161 9.67 25.11 -11.28
CA ILE A 161 9.27 26.13 -12.27
C ILE A 161 9.77 25.75 -13.67
N PHE A 162 11.01 25.27 -13.80
CA PHE A 162 11.59 24.83 -15.07
C PHE A 162 10.92 23.59 -15.66
N VAL A 163 10.51 22.64 -14.82
CA VAL A 163 9.89 21.37 -15.26
C VAL A 163 8.37 21.50 -15.41
N GLY A 164 7.72 22.34 -14.60
CA GLY A 164 6.27 22.49 -14.58
C GLY A 164 5.76 23.72 -15.33
N VAL A 165 6.13 24.91 -14.87
CA VAL A 165 5.52 26.17 -15.32
C VAL A 165 6.02 26.60 -16.68
N ILE A 166 7.34 26.64 -16.88
CA ILE A 166 7.97 27.12 -18.12
C ILE A 166 7.49 26.32 -19.35
N PRO A 167 7.45 24.97 -19.34
CA PRO A 167 7.02 24.19 -20.49
C PRO A 167 5.57 24.50 -20.92
N ILE A 168 4.68 24.79 -19.98
CA ILE A 168 3.29 25.16 -20.27
C ILE A 168 3.24 26.48 -21.04
N PHE A 169 3.94 27.51 -20.57
CA PHE A 169 4.01 28.80 -21.26
C PHE A 169 4.69 28.70 -22.61
N LEU A 170 5.77 27.91 -22.71
CA LEU A 170 6.44 27.65 -23.97
C LEU A 170 5.49 26.98 -24.98
N GLY A 171 4.66 26.03 -24.52
CA GLY A 171 3.58 25.45 -25.30
C GLY A 171 2.56 26.48 -25.78
N PHE A 172 2.16 27.43 -24.92
CA PHE A 172 1.25 28.51 -25.31
C PHE A 172 1.84 29.48 -26.33
N LEU A 173 3.15 29.72 -26.32
CA LEU A 173 3.81 30.55 -27.34
C LEU A 173 3.71 29.96 -28.76
N TRP A 174 3.47 28.65 -28.89
CA TRP A 174 3.25 27.98 -30.17
C TRP A 174 1.80 28.08 -30.68
N LEU A 175 0.84 28.52 -29.86
CA LEU A 175 -0.57 28.67 -30.26
C LEU A 175 -0.79 29.52 -31.52
N PRO A 176 -0.19 30.72 -31.71
CA PRO A 176 -0.40 31.51 -32.92
C PRO A 176 0.11 30.81 -34.18
N PHE A 177 1.16 29.99 -34.07
CA PHE A 177 1.65 29.17 -35.16
C PHE A 177 0.67 28.04 -35.50
N LEU A 178 0.20 27.31 -34.48
CA LEU A 178 -0.77 26.21 -34.64
C LEU A 178 -2.12 26.69 -35.20
N ALA A 179 -2.55 27.89 -34.82
CA ALA A 179 -3.77 28.51 -35.35
C ALA A 179 -3.69 28.80 -36.86
N GLY A 180 -2.49 28.91 -37.44
CA GLY A 180 -2.29 29.12 -38.87
C GLY A 180 -2.24 27.83 -39.72
N ILE A 181 -2.26 26.65 -39.09
CA ILE A 181 -2.12 25.35 -39.77
C ILE A 181 -3.49 24.85 -40.28
N THR A 182 -3.49 24.10 -41.39
CA THR A 182 -4.73 23.51 -41.95
C THR A 182 -5.31 22.42 -41.04
N ARG A 183 -6.61 22.16 -41.18
CA ARG A 183 -7.33 21.23 -40.31
C ARG A 183 -6.77 19.81 -40.33
N ASP A 184 -6.38 19.32 -41.51
CA ASP A 184 -5.85 17.96 -41.68
C ASP A 184 -4.56 17.72 -40.86
N TRP A 185 -3.68 18.73 -40.78
CA TRP A 185 -2.47 18.66 -39.95
C TRP A 185 -2.77 18.76 -38.47
N GLN A 186 -3.75 19.57 -38.06
CA GLN A 186 -4.21 19.62 -36.66
C GLN A 186 -4.74 18.25 -36.21
N ASP A 187 -5.55 17.59 -37.04
CA ASP A 187 -6.09 16.27 -36.76
C ASP A 187 -4.98 15.21 -36.69
N CYS A 188 -3.94 15.32 -37.53
CA CYS A 188 -2.74 14.47 -37.46
C CYS A 188 -1.98 14.63 -36.12
N PHE A 189 -1.67 15.86 -35.71
CA PHE A 189 -0.99 16.11 -34.43
C PHE A 189 -1.85 15.72 -33.22
N LEU A 190 -3.16 15.92 -33.30
CA LEU A 190 -4.09 15.52 -32.25
C LEU A 190 -4.12 13.99 -32.11
N SER A 191 -4.21 13.26 -33.23
CA SER A 191 -4.14 11.79 -33.23
C SER A 191 -2.80 11.28 -32.65
N PHE A 192 -1.69 11.94 -33.00
CA PHE A 192 -0.38 11.63 -32.42
C PHE A 192 -0.34 11.88 -30.91
N THR A 193 -0.85 13.02 -30.45
CA THR A 193 -0.88 13.38 -29.03
C THR A 193 -1.77 12.43 -28.23
N ILE A 194 -2.94 12.05 -28.79
CA ILE A 194 -3.82 11.04 -28.20
C ILE A 194 -3.09 9.69 -28.10
N GLY A 195 -2.38 9.29 -29.16
CA GLY A 195 -1.57 8.07 -29.16
C GLY A 195 -0.48 8.09 -28.08
N LEU A 196 0.23 9.21 -27.96
CA LEU A 196 1.27 9.41 -26.95
C LEU A 196 0.71 9.40 -25.52
N LEU A 197 -0.43 10.08 -25.29
CA LEU A 197 -1.12 10.08 -24.00
C LEU A 197 -1.60 8.67 -23.62
N MET A 198 -2.15 7.92 -24.58
CA MET A 198 -2.58 6.55 -24.35
C MET A 198 -1.38 5.64 -24.02
N PHE A 199 -0.28 5.79 -24.76
CA PHE A 199 0.96 5.08 -24.47
C PHE A 199 1.47 5.38 -23.07
N LEU A 200 1.56 6.66 -22.69
CA LEU A 200 2.03 7.10 -21.38
C LEU A 200 1.11 6.59 -20.25
N GLY A 201 -0.20 6.60 -20.48
CA GLY A 201 -1.18 6.05 -19.54
C GLY A 201 -1.00 4.55 -19.31
N ILE A 202 -0.75 3.78 -20.37
CA ILE A 202 -0.50 2.33 -20.25
C ILE A 202 0.82 2.07 -19.54
N ASP A 203 1.89 2.77 -19.92
CA ASP A 203 3.22 2.64 -19.34
C ASP A 203 3.21 2.94 -17.83
N ALA A 204 2.67 4.09 -17.44
CA ALA A 204 2.51 4.47 -16.03
C ALA A 204 1.64 3.48 -15.25
N THR A 205 0.59 2.93 -15.86
CA THR A 205 -0.25 1.90 -15.22
C THR A 205 0.53 0.62 -14.96
N GLN A 206 1.34 0.17 -15.92
CA GLN A 206 2.16 -1.04 -15.75
C GLN A 206 3.24 -0.85 -14.68
N GLU A 207 3.92 0.30 -14.69
CA GLU A 207 4.91 0.65 -13.67
C GLU A 207 4.27 0.69 -12.27
N THR A 208 3.10 1.33 -12.15
CA THR A 208 2.38 1.41 -10.88
C THR A 208 2.03 0.02 -10.34
N ILE A 209 1.55 -0.91 -11.18
CA ILE A 209 1.29 -2.30 -10.77
C ILE A 209 2.56 -2.97 -10.26
N GLY A 210 3.72 -2.71 -10.88
CA GLY A 210 5.02 -3.17 -10.38
C GLY A 210 5.33 -2.64 -8.97
N LEU A 211 5.11 -1.34 -8.75
CA LEU A 211 5.34 -0.69 -7.45
C LEU A 211 4.39 -1.20 -6.35
N THR A 212 3.15 -1.58 -6.68
CA THR A 212 2.21 -2.12 -5.67
C THR A 212 2.73 -3.36 -4.96
N ARG A 213 3.64 -4.12 -5.58
CA ARG A 213 4.25 -5.33 -4.99
C ARG A 213 5.31 -5.03 -3.94
N GLN A 214 5.86 -3.81 -3.94
CA GLN A 214 6.88 -3.39 -2.98
C GLN A 214 6.25 -2.82 -1.69
N VAL A 215 4.95 -2.56 -1.70
CA VAL A 215 4.22 -2.07 -0.52
C VAL A 215 3.88 -3.25 0.38
N ALA A 216 3.92 -3.02 1.70
CA ALA A 216 3.53 -4.02 2.68
C ALA A 216 2.12 -4.58 2.38
N SER A 217 1.97 -5.90 2.45
CA SER A 217 0.75 -6.59 1.99
C SER A 217 -0.51 -6.10 2.71
N ALA A 218 -0.39 -5.67 3.97
CA ALA A 218 -1.47 -5.11 4.75
C ALA A 218 -2.12 -3.86 4.12
N PHE A 219 -1.42 -3.11 3.28
CA PHE A 219 -1.98 -1.95 2.57
C PHE A 219 -2.75 -2.32 1.31
N GLN A 220 -2.65 -3.56 0.82
CA GLN A 220 -3.27 -4.00 -0.44
C GLN A 220 -2.99 -3.01 -1.59
N GLY A 221 -1.75 -2.95 -2.09
CA GLY A 221 -1.32 -1.91 -3.04
C GLY A 221 -2.24 -1.71 -4.25
N ILE A 222 -2.87 -2.77 -4.77
CA ILE A 222 -3.86 -2.70 -5.85
C ILE A 222 -5.11 -1.90 -5.43
N ALA A 223 -5.61 -2.10 -4.21
CA ALA A 223 -6.76 -1.36 -3.69
C ALA A 223 -6.44 0.12 -3.49
N VAL A 224 -5.23 0.46 -3.05
CA VAL A 224 -4.78 1.86 -2.93
C VAL A 224 -4.64 2.50 -4.31
N MET A 225 -4.09 1.77 -5.29
CA MET A 225 -4.01 2.22 -6.67
C MET A 225 -5.40 2.51 -7.26
N THR A 226 -6.35 1.56 -7.14
CA THR A 226 -7.71 1.75 -7.68
C THR A 226 -8.44 2.88 -6.98
N LEU A 227 -8.25 3.04 -5.66
CA LEU A 227 -8.79 4.18 -4.92
C LEU A 227 -8.22 5.50 -5.42
N GLY A 228 -6.91 5.59 -5.65
CA GLY A 228 -6.27 6.80 -6.20
C GLY A 228 -6.84 7.17 -7.58
N VAL A 229 -7.05 6.18 -8.45
CA VAL A 229 -7.68 6.38 -9.76
C VAL A 229 -9.12 6.88 -9.61
N VAL A 230 -9.94 6.27 -8.74
CA VAL A 230 -11.33 6.69 -8.52
C VAL A 230 -11.40 8.11 -7.97
N VAL A 231 -10.53 8.46 -7.01
CA VAL A 231 -10.46 9.81 -6.43
C VAL A 231 -10.05 10.86 -7.46
N MET A 232 -9.19 10.52 -8.42
CA MET A 232 -8.81 11.44 -9.51
C MET A 232 -10.00 11.82 -10.42
N TYR A 233 -11.00 10.95 -10.54
CA TYR A 233 -12.20 11.19 -11.36
C TYR A 233 -13.36 11.87 -10.60
N LEU A 234 -13.22 12.08 -9.28
CA LEU A 234 -14.20 12.74 -8.40
C LEU A 234 -13.91 14.25 -8.28
#